data_AF-A0A314XTU0-F1
#
_entry.id   AF-A0A314XTU0-F1
#
_cell.length_a   1.000
_cell.length_b   1.000
_cell.length_c   1.000
_cell.angle_alpha   90.00
_cell.angle_beta   90.00
_cell.angle_gamma   90.00
#
_symmetry.space_group_name_H-M   'P 1'
#
loop_
_entity.id
_entity.type
_entity.pdbx_description
1 polymer ?
#
loop_
_entity_poly.entity_id
_entity_poly.type
_entity_poly.pdbx_seq_one_letter_code
_entity_poly.pdbx_strand_id
1 'polypeptide(L)'
;MLLHKYSGYLSNLRKEFLKKRKKGKLPKDARTALLDWWTTHYRWPYPTEEEKLHLSEVTGLDQKQINNWFINQRKRHWKPSEDMRFALWRVLAAASELPCYSTLGSGPEILMICECYVRD
;
A
#
# COMPACT_ATOMS: atom_id res chain seq x y z
N MET A 1 -40.62 -14.09 -9.21
CA MET A 1 -40.00 -14.40 -10.53
C MET A 1 -39.33 -13.17 -11.16
N LEU A 2 -38.45 -12.47 -10.44
CA LEU A 2 -37.72 -11.31 -10.96
C LEU A 2 -36.26 -11.67 -11.29
N LEU A 3 -35.62 -12.45 -10.42
CA LEU A 3 -34.23 -12.89 -10.58
C LEU A 3 -33.99 -13.71 -11.85
N HIS A 4 -34.96 -14.51 -12.31
CA HIS A 4 -34.83 -15.30 -13.53
C HIS A 4 -34.89 -14.42 -14.80
N LYS A 5 -35.73 -13.38 -14.80
CA LYS A 5 -35.88 -12.43 -15.93
C LYS A 5 -34.61 -11.60 -16.16
N TYR A 6 -33.91 -11.22 -15.09
CA TYR A 6 -32.68 -10.41 -15.17
C TYR A 6 -31.38 -11.21 -14.99
N SER A 7 -31.47 -12.54 -14.86
CA SER A 7 -30.32 -13.44 -14.68
C SER A 7 -29.21 -13.21 -15.73
N GLY A 8 -29.59 -13.11 -17.00
CA GLY A 8 -28.66 -12.84 -18.11
C GLY A 8 -28.02 -11.45 -18.03
N TYR A 9 -28.80 -10.42 -17.70
CA TYR A 9 -28.30 -9.04 -17.55
C TYR A 9 -27.32 -8.92 -16.38
N LEU A 10 -27.65 -9.52 -15.23
CA LEU A 10 -26.77 -9.57 -14.05
C LEU A 10 -25.47 -10.33 -14.35
N SER A 11 -25.55 -11.39 -15.15
CA SER A 11 -24.38 -12.18 -15.57
C SER A 11 -23.46 -11.38 -16.49
N ASN A 12 -24.01 -10.62 -17.45
CA ASN A 12 -23.22 -9.71 -18.29
C ASN A 12 -22.61 -8.57 -17.49
N LEU A 13 -23.38 -7.95 -16.60
CA LEU A 13 -22.89 -6.88 -15.74
C LEU A 13 -21.74 -7.38 -14.86
N ARG A 14 -21.85 -8.58 -14.27
CA ARG A 14 -20.76 -9.24 -13.55
C ARG A 14 -19.54 -9.47 -14.44
N LYS A 15 -19.70 -9.97 -15.67
CA LYS A 15 -18.60 -10.18 -16.62
C LYS A 15 -17.88 -8.87 -16.95
N GLU A 16 -18.60 -7.78 -17.18
CA GLU A 16 -18.02 -6.46 -17.45
C GLU A 16 -17.24 -5.92 -16.23
N PHE A 17 -17.78 -6.06 -15.03
CA PHE A 17 -17.06 -5.72 -13.80
C PHE A 17 -15.83 -6.62 -13.57
N LEU A 18 -15.90 -7.91 -13.90
CA LEU A 18 -14.80 -8.85 -13.78
C LEU A 18 -13.69 -8.59 -14.81
N LYS A 19 -14.02 -8.17 -16.04
CA LYS A 19 -13.05 -7.76 -17.08
C LYS A 19 -12.22 -6.56 -16.63
N LYS A 20 -12.84 -5.57 -15.98
CA LYS A 20 -12.11 -4.44 -15.37
C LYS A 20 -11.27 -4.85 -14.16
N ARG A 21 -11.64 -5.94 -13.49
CA ARG A 21 -10.91 -6.52 -12.35
C ARG A 21 -9.93 -7.61 -12.79
N LYS A 22 -9.08 -7.37 -13.81
CA LYS A 22 -7.89 -8.19 -14.03
C LYS A 22 -6.90 -7.99 -12.88
N LYS A 23 -7.25 -8.49 -11.70
CA LYS A 23 -6.45 -8.53 -10.48
C LYS A 23 -5.49 -9.72 -10.59
N GLY A 24 -4.67 -9.69 -11.63
CA GLY A 24 -3.53 -10.58 -11.79
C GLY A 24 -2.37 -10.13 -10.91
N LYS A 25 -1.33 -10.96 -10.81
CA LYS A 25 -0.04 -10.51 -10.26
C LYS A 25 0.47 -9.34 -11.10
N LEU A 26 1.16 -8.39 -10.48
CA LEU A 26 1.81 -7.29 -11.21
C LEU A 26 2.74 -7.85 -12.30
N PRO A 27 2.87 -7.15 -13.46
CA PRO A 27 3.85 -7.48 -14.49
C PRO A 27 5.24 -7.70 -13.88
N LYS A 28 6.03 -8.60 -14.48
CA LYS A 28 7.37 -8.93 -13.94
C LYS A 28 8.26 -7.70 -13.91
N ASP A 29 8.28 -6.93 -14.99
CA ASP A 29 9.13 -5.74 -15.14
C ASP A 29 8.78 -4.67 -14.09
N ALA A 30 7.49 -4.40 -13.90
CA ALA A 30 6.99 -3.51 -12.85
C ALA A 30 7.41 -3.98 -11.45
N ARG A 31 7.39 -5.29 -11.19
CA ARG A 31 7.84 -5.84 -9.91
C ARG A 31 9.35 -5.67 -9.72
N THR A 32 10.15 -5.86 -10.77
CA THR A 32 11.60 -5.67 -10.71
C THR A 32 11.94 -4.24 -10.34
N ALA A 33 11.31 -3.25 -10.97
CA ALA A 33 11.52 -1.84 -10.64
C ALA A 33 11.14 -1.50 -9.18
N LEU A 34 10.01 -2.03 -8.69
CA LEU A 34 9.60 -1.84 -7.29
C LEU A 34 10.55 -2.52 -6.30
N LEU A 35 11.08 -3.70 -6.66
CA LEU A 35 12.07 -4.40 -5.85
C LEU A 35 13.42 -3.69 -5.83
N ASP A 36 13.84 -3.10 -6.95
CA ASP A 36 15.08 -2.32 -7.03
C ASP A 36 15.06 -1.15 -6.05
N TRP A 37 14.00 -0.32 -6.12
CA TRP A 37 13.81 0.77 -5.16
C TRP A 37 13.76 0.25 -3.71
N TRP A 38 13.06 -0.86 -3.48
CA TRP A 38 12.95 -1.49 -2.16
C TRP A 38 14.30 -1.90 -1.57
N THR A 39 15.18 -2.50 -2.39
CA THR A 39 16.49 -2.95 -1.92
C THR A 39 17.39 -1.78 -1.52
N THR A 40 17.35 -0.69 -2.27
CA THR A 40 18.08 0.55 -1.97
C THR A 40 17.56 1.22 -0.68
N HIS A 41 16.26 1.10 -0.41
CA HIS A 41 15.59 1.73 0.74
C HIS A 41 15.17 0.74 1.83
N TYR A 42 15.83 -0.42 1.94
CA TYR A 42 15.40 -1.47 2.89
C TYR A 42 15.36 -1.01 4.35
N ARG A 43 16.25 -0.07 4.71
CA ARG A 43 16.32 0.54 6.04
C ARG A 43 15.08 1.35 6.38
N TRP A 44 14.51 2.06 5.42
CA TRP A 44 13.32 2.88 5.60
C TRP A 44 12.44 2.82 4.34
N PRO A 45 11.65 1.74 4.15
CA PRO A 45 10.95 1.47 2.90
C PRO A 45 9.60 2.24 2.83
N TYR A 46 9.68 3.55 2.96
CA TYR A 46 8.56 4.49 2.86
C TYR A 46 8.87 5.51 1.76
N PRO A 47 8.44 5.25 0.51
CA PRO A 47 8.69 6.17 -0.60
C PRO A 47 7.92 7.48 -0.39
N THR A 48 8.53 8.60 -0.78
CA THR A 48 7.86 9.91 -0.81
C THR A 48 6.80 9.96 -1.92
N GLU A 49 5.97 11.01 -1.93
CA GLU A 49 4.99 11.21 -3.01
C GLU A 49 5.66 11.37 -4.38
N GLU A 50 6.81 12.04 -4.46
CA GLU A 50 7.56 12.14 -5.72
C GLU A 50 8.09 10.78 -6.18
N GLU A 51 8.59 9.96 -5.25
CA GLU A 51 9.08 8.61 -5.58
C GLU A 51 7.94 7.69 -6.02
N LYS A 52 6.77 7.77 -5.35
CA LYS A 52 5.57 7.05 -5.77
C LYS A 52 5.12 7.44 -7.17
N LEU A 53 5.19 8.74 -7.50
CA LEU A 53 4.91 9.27 -8.84
C LEU A 53 5.91 8.74 -9.86
N HIS A 54 7.20 8.81 -9.58
CA HIS A 54 8.22 8.30 -10.48
C HIS A 54 8.08 6.79 -10.74
N LEU A 55 7.82 6.01 -9.70
CA LEU A 55 7.55 4.57 -9.83
C LEU A 55 6.27 4.31 -10.64
N SER A 56 5.26 5.17 -10.55
CA SER A 56 4.04 5.10 -11.36
C SER A 56 4.34 5.28 -12.85
N GLU A 57 5.16 6.27 -13.19
CA GLU A 57 5.58 6.56 -14.56
C GLU A 57 6.41 5.41 -15.14
N VAL A 58 7.41 4.92 -14.39
CA VAL A 58 8.30 3.84 -14.84
C VAL A 58 7.58 2.51 -14.99
N THR A 59 6.67 2.19 -14.07
CA THR A 59 6.00 0.87 -14.07
C THR A 59 4.67 0.84 -14.81
N GLY A 60 4.11 2.01 -15.15
CA GLY A 60 2.75 2.15 -15.70
C GLY A 60 1.65 1.69 -14.73
N LEU A 61 1.98 1.55 -13.44
CA LEU A 61 1.03 1.19 -12.40
C LEU A 61 0.37 2.42 -11.81
N ASP A 62 -0.88 2.27 -11.39
CA ASP A 62 -1.57 3.31 -10.62
C ASP A 62 -0.91 3.48 -9.24
N GLN A 63 -0.87 4.70 -8.71
CA GLN A 63 -0.27 4.98 -7.40
C GLN A 63 -0.87 4.11 -6.29
N LYS A 64 -2.18 3.81 -6.38
CA LYS A 64 -2.83 2.89 -5.44
C LYS A 64 -2.25 1.49 -5.49
N GLN A 65 -1.86 0.99 -6.66
CA GLN A 65 -1.23 -0.33 -6.81
C GLN A 65 0.17 -0.33 -6.21
N ILE A 66 0.92 0.76 -6.39
CA ILE A 66 2.24 0.98 -5.79
C ILE A 66 2.15 1.01 -4.27
N ASN A 67 1.24 1.82 -3.72
CA ASN A 67 0.99 1.88 -2.28
C ASN A 67 0.64 0.51 -1.72
N ASN A 68 -0.32 -0.19 -2.34
CA ASN A 68 -0.68 -1.54 -1.92
C ASN A 68 0.48 -2.53 -2.02
N TRP A 69 1.36 -2.38 -3.01
CA TRP A 69 2.54 -3.24 -3.13
C TRP A 69 3.50 -2.99 -1.97
N PHE A 70 3.87 -1.75 -1.68
CA PHE A 70 4.78 -1.41 -0.57
C PHE A 70 4.24 -1.84 0.80
N ILE A 71 2.93 -1.67 1.02
CA ILE A 71 2.26 -2.13 2.24
C ILE A 71 2.41 -3.65 2.40
N ASN A 72 2.09 -4.40 1.34
CA ASN A 72 2.20 -5.86 1.37
C ASN A 72 3.66 -6.33 1.45
N GLN A 73 4.58 -5.60 0.82
CA GLN A 73 6.01 -5.90 0.82
C GLN A 73 6.60 -5.71 2.23
N ARG A 74 6.30 -4.59 2.90
CA ARG A 74 6.67 -4.36 4.32
C ARG A 74 6.15 -5.45 5.22
N LYS A 75 4.85 -5.75 5.12
CA LYS A 75 4.21 -6.78 5.94
C LYS A 75 4.86 -8.16 5.80
N ARG A 76 5.41 -8.50 4.63
CA ARG A 76 5.98 -9.83 4.34
C ARG A 76 7.48 -9.92 4.55
N HIS A 77 8.22 -8.85 4.29
CA HIS A 77 9.66 -8.91 4.10
C HIS A 77 10.46 -7.89 4.92
N TRP A 78 9.80 -6.95 5.58
CA TRP A 78 10.49 -5.97 6.41
C TRP A 78 10.57 -6.43 7.85
N LYS A 79 11.81 -6.63 8.32
CA LYS A 79 12.14 -6.98 9.70
C LYS A 79 13.16 -5.95 10.20
N PRO A 80 12.71 -4.85 10.83
CA PRO A 80 13.63 -3.85 11.34
C PRO A 80 14.53 -4.47 12.42
N SER A 81 15.81 -4.11 12.42
CA SER A 81 16.74 -4.46 13.50
C SER A 81 16.30 -3.82 14.83
N GLU A 82 16.81 -4.34 15.95
CA GLU A 82 16.45 -3.85 17.30
C GLU A 82 16.71 -2.34 17.46
N ASP A 83 17.83 -1.85 16.93
CA ASP A 83 18.15 -0.41 16.89
C ASP A 83 17.14 0.43 16.10
N MET A 84 16.60 -0.10 14.99
CA MET A 84 15.55 0.58 14.23
C MET A 84 14.21 0.57 14.93
N ARG A 85 13.88 -0.50 15.67
CA ARG A 85 12.66 -0.55 16.48
C ARG A 85 12.67 0.56 17.52
N PHE A 86 13.82 0.81 18.14
CA PHE A 86 14.00 1.93 19.07
C PHE A 86 13.88 3.29 18.38
N ALA A 87 14.46 3.48 17.19
CA ALA A 87 14.32 4.71 16.42
C ALA A 87 12.85 4.98 16.00
N LEU A 88 12.14 3.95 15.52
CA LEU A 88 10.71 4.01 15.21
C LEU A 88 9.87 4.39 16.42
N TRP A 89 10.14 3.76 17.58
CA TRP A 89 9.48 4.09 18.85
C TRP A 89 9.70 5.55 19.25
N ARG A 90 10.92 6.06 19.10
CA ARG A 90 11.23 7.47 19.38
C ARG A 90 10.51 8.43 18.43
N VAL A 91 10.44 8.12 17.14
CA VAL A 91 9.72 8.94 16.14
C VAL A 91 8.22 8.99 16.46
N LEU A 92 7.63 7.86 16.84
CA LEU A 92 6.23 7.80 17.27
C LEU A 92 5.98 8.58 18.57
N ALA A 93 6.87 8.44 19.56
CA ALA A 93 6.77 9.17 20.81
C ALA A 93 6.88 10.69 20.58
N ALA A 94 7.83 11.14 19.77
CA ALA A 94 7.96 12.54 19.40
C ALA A 94 6.75 13.08 18.62
N ALA A 95 6.15 12.26 17.74
CA ALA A 95 4.92 12.64 17.04
C ALA A 95 3.71 12.78 18.00
N SER A 96 3.71 12.07 19.14
CA SER A 96 2.66 12.18 20.16
C SER A 96 2.78 13.42 21.06
N GLU A 97 3.93 14.10 21.07
CA GLU A 97 4.18 15.31 21.86
C GLU A 97 3.92 16.62 21.10
N LEU A 98 3.52 16.57 19.83
CA LEU A 98 3.18 17.75 19.04
C LEU A 98 1.69 18.15 19.25
N PRO A 99 1.38 19.41 19.62
CA PRO A 99 0.02 19.85 19.94
C PRO A 99 -0.90 20.07 18.72
N CYS A 100 -0.53 19.60 17.53
CA CYS A 100 -1.24 19.87 16.28
C CYS A 100 -1.51 18.57 15.50
N TYR A 101 -2.56 17.84 15.88
CA TYR A 101 -3.16 16.80 15.03
C TYR A 101 -4.70 16.75 15.16
N SER A 102 -5.30 17.48 16.09
CA SER A 102 -6.73 17.31 16.41
C SER A 102 -7.73 17.88 15.39
N THR A 103 -7.34 18.57 14.32
CA THR A 103 -8.33 19.10 13.35
C THR A 103 -7.82 19.14 11.91
N LEU A 104 -7.85 18.01 11.20
CA LEU A 104 -8.10 17.92 9.76
C LEU A 104 -8.17 16.44 9.38
N GLY A 105 -9.37 15.94 9.11
CA GLY A 105 -9.53 14.58 8.59
C GLY A 105 -8.78 14.45 7.28
N SER A 106 -7.92 13.44 7.15
CA SER A 106 -7.44 12.82 5.89
C SER A 106 -6.36 11.78 6.16
N GLY A 107 -6.58 10.55 5.70
CA GLY A 107 -5.48 9.65 5.31
C GLY A 107 -5.18 8.48 6.26
N PRO A 108 -5.35 7.22 5.81
CA PRO A 108 -4.95 6.01 6.57
C PRO A 108 -3.43 5.76 6.64
N GLU A 109 -2.58 6.76 6.36
CA GLU A 109 -1.13 6.56 6.31
C GLU A 109 -0.43 6.57 7.68
N ILE A 110 -0.99 7.26 8.68
CA ILE A 110 -0.41 7.27 10.04
C ILE A 110 -0.72 5.96 10.81
N LEU A 111 -1.82 5.27 10.48
CA LEU A 111 -2.19 3.99 11.10
C LEU A 111 -1.26 2.83 10.71
N MET A 112 -0.44 2.95 9.66
CA MET A 112 0.43 1.86 9.22
C MET A 112 1.77 1.76 9.93
N ILE A 113 2.12 2.72 10.79
CA ILE A 113 3.25 2.54 11.71
C ILE A 113 2.82 1.67 12.91
N CYS A 114 1.56 1.74 13.36
CA CYS A 114 1.06 0.97 14.51
C CYS A 114 0.58 -0.45 14.19
N GLU A 115 0.02 -0.73 13.00
CA GLU A 115 -0.54 -2.06 12.71
C GLU A 115 0.51 -3.18 12.57
N CYS A 116 1.80 -2.86 12.50
CA CYS A 116 2.86 -3.88 12.48
C CYS A 116 3.26 -4.39 13.88
N TYR A 117 2.76 -3.81 14.98
CA TYR A 117 3.21 -4.16 16.35
C TYR A 117 2.12 -4.69 17.30
N VAL A 118 0.85 -4.75 16.89
CA VAL A 118 -0.28 -5.16 17.78
C VAL A 118 -1.12 -6.30 17.19
N ARG A 119 -0.48 -7.31 16.62
CA ARG A 119 -1.10 -8.64 16.42
C ARG A 119 -0.09 -9.75 16.69
N ASP A 120 0.21 -9.91 17.97
CA ASP A 120 0.28 -11.22 18.63
C ASP A 120 -0.73 -11.17 19.80
#